data_AF-A0A7G8IK30-F1
#
_entry.id   AF-A0A7G8IK30-F1
#
_cell.length_a   1.000
_cell.length_b   1.000
_cell.length_c   1.000
_cell.angle_alpha   90.00
_cell.angle_beta   90.00
_cell.angle_gamma   90.00
#
_symmetry.space_group_name_H-M   'P 1'
#
loop_
_entity.id
_entity.type
_entity.pdbx_description
1 polymer ?
#
loop_
_entity_poly.entity_id
_entity_poly.type
_entity_poly.pdbx_seq_one_letter_code
_entity_poly.pdbx_strand_id
1 'polypeptide(L)'
;MDGGLAVGNTDEADRDGRTGYFSLKSTAFLVDLQSGKQQFIRFPGDRNPLVTHTAYGIWQNNNRFYTIAGGSGSVLDSKDDTLTIGNGYLIDYDSITGRFFNYQTFSYNNGEDCADLITHFEGIYRDDDRAYHLPATSVDLNGDEGLAIASVATIERDRSGSFKEAAEWNTLDIMKSGTDIESGFSTANSIYADQVVGFANYPDGDDSVDPLSFVVDLS
;
A
#
# COMPACT_ATOMS: atom_id res chain seq x y z
N MET A 1 -7.19 15.69 -13.26
CA MET A 1 -7.88 15.82 -11.96
C MET A 1 -7.06 16.73 -11.10
N ASP A 2 -7.65 17.73 -10.46
CA ASP A 2 -6.98 18.47 -9.39
C ASP A 2 -7.95 18.49 -8.20
N GLY A 3 -7.85 17.44 -7.38
CA GLY A 3 -8.64 17.30 -6.16
C GLY A 3 -8.16 18.22 -5.04
N GLY A 4 -7.13 19.06 -5.28
CA GLY A 4 -6.60 20.01 -4.31
C GLY A 4 -5.98 19.39 -3.05
N LEU A 5 -5.96 18.06 -2.94
CA LEU A 5 -5.45 17.31 -1.81
C LEU A 5 -4.38 16.32 -2.25
N ALA A 6 -3.34 16.19 -1.46
CA ALA A 6 -2.34 15.12 -1.55
C ALA A 6 -2.24 14.37 -0.22
N VAL A 7 -1.66 13.17 -0.24
CA VAL A 7 -1.36 12.38 0.95
C VAL A 7 0.14 12.17 1.08
N GLY A 8 0.57 11.83 2.29
CA GLY A 8 1.92 11.38 2.57
C GLY A 8 2.02 10.83 3.99
N ASN A 9 3.24 10.46 4.38
CA ASN A 9 3.56 10.01 5.72
C ASN A 9 4.89 10.60 6.18
N THR A 10 5.05 10.70 7.50
CA THR A 10 6.33 11.00 8.13
C THR A 10 6.73 9.82 8.99
N ASP A 11 7.98 9.40 8.88
CA ASP A 11 8.55 8.37 9.73
C ASP A 11 9.45 9.02 10.77
N GLU A 12 9.05 8.90 12.05
CA GLU A 12 9.98 9.14 13.15
C GLU A 12 10.69 7.83 13.46
N ALA A 13 11.98 7.77 13.16
CA ALA A 13 12.84 6.68 13.60
C ALA A 13 13.46 7.07 14.94
N ASP A 14 12.88 6.60 16.04
CA ASP A 14 13.50 6.74 17.36
C ASP A 14 14.24 5.47 17.74
N ARG A 15 15.45 5.60 18.28
CA ARG A 15 16.27 4.46 18.66
C ARG A 15 15.87 4.07 20.08
N ASP A 16 15.13 2.98 20.24
CA ASP A 16 14.79 2.50 21.57
C ASP A 16 16.08 2.17 22.35
N GLY A 17 16.28 2.88 23.46
CA GLY A 17 17.42 2.68 24.37
C GLY A 17 17.42 1.33 25.12
N ARG A 18 16.41 0.47 24.95
CA ARG A 18 16.30 -0.85 25.59
C ARG A 18 16.61 -2.01 24.65
N THR A 19 16.14 -1.96 23.40
CA THR A 19 16.31 -3.07 22.43
C THR A 19 17.28 -2.75 21.29
N GLY A 20 17.63 -1.48 21.08
CA GLY A 20 18.46 -1.05 19.95
C GLY A 20 17.75 -1.02 18.60
N TYR A 21 16.46 -1.40 18.54
CA TYR A 21 15.62 -1.31 17.35
C TYR A 21 15.09 0.11 17.13
N PHE A 22 14.83 0.45 15.86
CA PHE A 22 14.13 1.66 15.48
C PHE A 22 12.63 1.48 15.78
N SER A 23 12.08 2.28 16.68
CA SER A 23 10.63 2.49 16.70
C SER A 23 10.32 3.39 15.52
N LEU A 24 9.75 2.82 14.46
CA LEU A 24 9.16 3.59 13.37
C LEU A 24 7.77 4.00 13.80
N LYS A 25 7.55 5.29 14.05
CA LYS A 25 6.21 5.86 14.13
C LYS A 25 5.93 6.52 12.79
N SER A 26 5.28 5.79 11.88
CA SER A 26 4.74 6.40 10.66
C SER A 26 3.41 7.08 10.98
N THR A 27 3.31 8.36 10.64
CA THR A 27 2.07 9.13 10.74
C THR A 27 1.63 9.59 9.36
N ALA A 28 0.51 9.04 8.88
CA ALA A 28 -0.11 9.45 7.62
C ALA A 28 -0.85 10.80 7.75
N PHE A 29 -0.77 11.63 6.71
CA PHE A 29 -1.39 12.95 6.65
C PHE A 29 -1.96 13.26 5.26
N LEU A 30 -2.92 14.19 5.25
CA LEU A 30 -3.40 14.89 4.06
C LEU A 30 -2.79 16.30 4.03
N VAL A 31 -2.53 16.82 2.83
CA VAL A 31 -2.11 18.19 2.58
C VAL A 31 -3.08 18.86 1.63
N ASP A 32 -3.58 20.03 2.02
CA ASP A 32 -4.27 20.94 1.11
C ASP A 32 -3.23 21.66 0.24
N LEU A 33 -3.27 21.44 -1.07
CA LEU A 33 -2.24 21.92 -2.01
C LEU A 33 -2.27 23.43 -2.21
N GLN A 34 -3.40 24.08 -1.95
CA GLN A 34 -3.53 25.52 -2.10
C GLN A 34 -2.93 26.27 -0.91
N SER A 35 -3.17 25.78 0.31
CA SER A 35 -2.78 26.43 1.56
C SER A 35 -1.57 25.81 2.24
N GLY A 36 -1.15 24.62 1.82
CA GLY A 36 -0.09 23.82 2.44
C GLY A 36 -0.47 23.25 3.82
N LYS A 37 -1.72 23.40 4.25
CA LYS A 37 -2.16 22.93 5.56
C LYS A 37 -2.21 21.42 5.60
N GLN A 38 -1.65 20.86 6.68
CA GLN A 38 -1.63 19.42 6.92
C GLN A 38 -2.67 19.03 7.96
N GLN A 39 -3.28 17.87 7.77
CA GLN A 39 -4.14 17.22 8.75
C GLN A 39 -3.76 15.74 8.85
N PHE A 40 -3.67 15.21 10.07
CA PHE A 40 -3.41 13.79 10.25
C PHE A 40 -4.61 12.96 9.84
N ILE A 41 -4.35 11.83 9.19
CA ILE A 41 -5.38 10.84 8.91
C ILE A 41 -5.77 10.16 10.22
N ARG A 42 -7.07 10.12 10.50
CA ARG A 42 -7.61 9.50 11.72
C ARG A 42 -8.17 8.13 11.39
N PHE A 43 -7.44 7.10 11.80
CA PHE A 43 -7.87 5.71 11.66
C PHE A 43 -8.84 5.33 12.81
N PRO A 44 -9.79 4.41 12.59
CA PRO A 44 -10.76 4.06 13.64
C PRO A 44 -10.15 3.31 14.83
N GLY A 45 -10.63 3.65 16.03
CA GLY A 45 -10.24 3.04 17.31
C GLY A 45 -9.10 3.78 18.03
N ASP A 46 -9.04 3.68 19.36
CA ASP A 46 -7.86 4.07 20.17
C ASP A 46 -6.73 3.07 19.88
N ARG A 47 -6.21 3.09 18.65
CA ARG A 47 -5.21 2.12 18.21
C ARG A 47 -3.90 2.36 18.94
N ASN A 48 -3.31 1.24 19.37
CA ASN A 48 -2.04 1.16 20.06
C ASN A 48 -0.98 2.05 19.35
N PRO A 49 -0.17 2.85 20.08
CA PRO A 49 0.90 3.66 19.49
C PRO A 49 1.94 2.84 18.68
N LEU A 50 1.89 1.51 18.74
CA LEU A 50 2.69 0.59 17.92
C LEU A 50 2.09 0.29 16.53
N VAL A 51 0.90 0.80 16.21
CA VAL A 51 0.30 0.68 14.87
C VAL A 51 0.78 1.84 14.00
N THR A 52 1.48 1.49 12.93
CA THR A 52 1.96 2.43 11.91
C THR A 52 0.98 2.49 10.75
N HIS A 53 0.81 3.67 10.17
CA HIS A 53 0.04 3.83 8.94
C HIS A 53 0.79 4.72 7.95
N THR A 54 0.75 4.36 6.68
CA THR A 54 1.29 5.15 5.57
C THR A 54 0.15 5.53 4.61
N ALA A 55 0.31 6.58 3.82
CA ALA A 55 -0.66 6.92 2.79
C ALA A 55 0.08 7.30 1.51
N TYR A 56 -0.13 6.51 0.46
CA TYR A 56 0.60 6.63 -0.80
C TYR A 56 -0.32 7.01 -1.98
N GLY A 57 -1.61 6.72 -1.88
CA GLY A 57 -2.60 7.04 -2.91
C GLY A 57 -3.77 7.87 -2.39
N ILE A 58 -4.25 8.81 -3.20
CA ILE A 58 -5.54 9.49 -3.00
C ILE A 58 -6.30 9.59 -4.31
N TRP A 59 -7.59 9.27 -4.26
CA TRP A 59 -8.51 9.39 -5.39
C TRP A 59 -9.69 10.28 -5.05
N GLN A 60 -10.01 11.23 -5.92
CA GLN A 60 -11.21 12.06 -5.79
C GLN A 60 -12.41 11.31 -6.39
N ASN A 61 -13.33 10.82 -5.54
CA ASN A 61 -14.54 10.14 -6.01
C ASN A 61 -15.57 11.13 -6.58
N ASN A 62 -15.60 12.34 -6.03
CA ASN A 62 -16.38 13.49 -6.49
C ASN A 62 -15.89 14.76 -5.76
N ASN A 63 -16.57 15.89 -5.96
CA ASN A 63 -16.19 17.19 -5.38
C ASN A 63 -16.12 17.24 -3.84
N ARG A 64 -16.53 16.19 -3.14
CA ARG A 64 -16.56 16.12 -1.68
C ARG A 64 -15.78 14.95 -1.10
N PHE A 65 -15.90 13.78 -1.71
CA PHE A 65 -15.42 12.53 -1.14
C PHE A 65 -14.15 12.04 -1.83
N TYR A 66 -13.19 11.59 -1.03
CA TYR A 66 -11.92 11.02 -1.45
C TYR A 66 -11.78 9.61 -0.89
N THR A 67 -11.05 8.75 -1.59
CA THR A 67 -10.57 7.47 -1.06
C THR A 67 -9.06 7.52 -0.99
N ILE A 68 -8.50 7.07 0.12
CA ILE A 68 -7.06 7.09 0.40
C ILE A 68 -6.60 5.63 0.53
N ALA A 69 -5.47 5.33 -0.12
CA ALA A 69 -4.81 4.03 -0.09
C ALA A 69 -3.45 4.13 0.60
N GLY A 70 -3.08 3.06 1.31
CA GLY A 70 -1.79 2.97 1.99
C GLY A 70 -1.58 1.63 2.68
N GLY A 71 -0.66 1.61 3.64
CA GLY A 71 -0.31 0.45 4.46
C GLY A 71 -0.62 0.67 5.94
N SER A 72 -0.96 -0.40 6.64
CA SER A 72 -1.14 -0.43 8.10
C SER A 72 -0.46 -1.67 8.67
N GLY A 73 0.39 -1.51 9.68
CA GLY A 73 1.03 -2.64 10.36
C GLY A 73 1.23 -2.36 11.85
N SER A 74 1.43 -3.41 12.65
CA SER A 74 1.82 -3.26 14.05
C SER A 74 3.22 -3.81 14.29
N VAL A 75 3.95 -3.15 15.19
CA VAL A 75 5.18 -3.70 15.75
C VAL A 75 4.81 -4.71 16.84
N LEU A 76 5.50 -5.85 16.89
CA LEU A 76 5.40 -6.83 17.99
C LEU A 76 5.51 -6.12 19.35
N ASP A 77 4.45 -6.20 20.16
CA ASP A 77 4.56 -5.88 21.58
C ASP A 77 5.15 -7.11 22.29
N SER A 78 6.22 -6.93 23.04
CA SER A 78 6.83 -7.97 23.90
C SER A 78 5.88 -8.68 24.88
N LYS A 79 4.64 -8.20 25.02
CA LYS A 79 3.58 -8.75 25.88
C LYS A 79 2.37 -9.32 25.11
N ASP A 80 2.33 -9.13 23.79
CA ASP A 80 1.23 -9.54 22.94
C ASP A 80 1.81 -10.29 21.73
N ASP A 81 1.57 -11.60 21.67
CA ASP A 81 2.06 -12.46 20.59
C ASP A 81 1.32 -12.21 19.26
N THR A 82 0.43 -11.20 19.20
CA THR A 82 -0.31 -10.85 17.98
C THR A 82 0.43 -9.81 17.14
N LEU A 83 1.18 -10.29 16.14
CA LEU A 83 1.72 -9.45 15.07
C LEU A 83 0.61 -9.18 14.04
N THR A 84 0.20 -7.91 13.86
CA THR A 84 -0.55 -7.52 12.66
C THR A 84 0.47 -7.26 11.56
N ILE A 85 0.68 -8.28 10.75
CA ILE A 85 1.53 -8.27 9.56
C ILE A 85 0.95 -7.21 8.60
N GLY A 86 1.81 -6.39 8.01
CA GLY A 86 1.37 -5.17 7.32
C GLY A 86 0.33 -5.47 6.24
N ASN A 87 -0.77 -4.73 6.24
CA ASN A 87 -1.89 -4.86 5.32
C ASN A 87 -2.03 -3.60 4.47
N GLY A 88 -2.50 -3.77 3.23
CA GLY A 88 -3.03 -2.65 2.47
C GLY A 88 -4.31 -2.15 3.15
N TYR A 89 -4.61 -0.86 3.04
CA TYR A 89 -5.89 -0.33 3.50
C TYR A 89 -6.50 0.66 2.52
N LEU A 90 -7.84 0.76 2.59
CA LEU A 90 -8.59 1.88 2.04
C LEU A 90 -9.36 2.60 3.15
N ILE A 91 -9.48 3.92 3.04
CA ILE A 91 -10.31 4.75 3.91
C ILE A 91 -10.91 5.90 3.12
N ASP A 92 -12.16 6.25 3.42
CA ASP A 92 -12.83 7.40 2.82
C ASP A 92 -12.62 8.67 3.65
N TYR A 93 -12.57 9.80 2.95
CA TYR A 93 -12.45 11.13 3.53
C TYR A 93 -13.51 12.07 2.96
N ASP A 94 -14.24 12.74 3.85
CA ASP A 94 -15.18 13.81 3.50
C ASP A 94 -14.51 15.18 3.72
N SER A 95 -14.15 15.84 2.63
CA SER A 95 -13.45 17.13 2.65
C SER A 95 -14.26 18.29 3.27
N ILE A 96 -15.58 18.16 3.36
CA ILE A 96 -16.42 19.20 3.96
C ILE A 96 -16.47 19.06 5.48
N THR A 97 -16.56 17.82 5.97
CA THR A 97 -16.68 17.55 7.42
C THR A 97 -15.36 17.21 8.09
N GLY A 98 -14.30 16.93 7.31
CA GLY A 98 -13.02 16.44 7.80
C GLY A 98 -13.06 15.01 8.36
N ARG A 99 -14.13 14.25 8.07
CA ARG A 99 -14.36 12.93 8.66
C ARG A 99 -13.75 11.82 7.81
N PHE A 100 -13.13 10.87 8.50
CA PHE A 100 -12.67 9.61 7.93
C PHE A 100 -13.65 8.47 8.25
N PHE A 101 -13.92 7.60 7.29
CA PHE A 101 -14.92 6.52 7.42
C PHE A 101 -14.64 5.37 6.43
N ASN A 102 -15.42 4.28 6.50
CA ASN A 102 -15.26 3.08 5.65
C ASN A 102 -13.83 2.51 5.64
N TYR A 103 -13.12 2.53 6.76
CA TYR A 103 -11.79 1.93 6.84
C TYR A 103 -11.88 0.41 6.66
N GLN A 104 -11.08 -0.14 5.74
CA GLN A 104 -10.96 -1.58 5.49
C GLN A 104 -9.50 -1.95 5.23
N THR A 105 -9.06 -3.10 5.73
CA THR A 105 -7.73 -3.67 5.47
C THR A 105 -7.81 -4.89 4.57
N PHE A 106 -6.72 -5.13 3.84
CA PHE A 106 -6.58 -6.20 2.87
C PHE A 106 -5.20 -6.83 3.03
N SER A 107 -5.18 -8.12 3.31
CA SER A 107 -3.96 -8.94 3.23
C SER A 107 -3.78 -9.40 1.80
N TYR A 108 -2.54 -9.55 1.34
CA TYR A 108 -2.25 -10.14 0.03
C TYR A 108 -2.98 -11.46 -0.15
N ASN A 109 -3.54 -11.65 -1.35
CA ASN A 109 -4.33 -12.81 -1.74
C ASN A 109 -5.42 -13.19 -0.71
N ASN A 110 -6.00 -12.19 -0.03
CA ASN A 110 -7.00 -12.35 1.03
C ASN A 110 -6.52 -13.23 2.22
N GLY A 111 -5.21 -13.36 2.42
CA GLY A 111 -4.62 -14.20 3.46
C GLY A 111 -4.54 -15.68 3.11
N GLU A 112 -4.88 -16.05 1.87
CA GLU A 112 -4.68 -17.40 1.33
C GLU A 112 -3.22 -17.51 0.81
N ASP A 113 -2.56 -18.63 1.13
CA ASP A 113 -1.22 -19.04 0.64
C ASP A 113 0.05 -18.38 1.20
N CYS A 114 0.03 -17.20 1.81
CA CYS A 114 1.23 -16.64 2.46
C CYS A 114 0.86 -15.85 3.73
N ALA A 115 0.92 -16.51 4.89
CA ALA A 115 0.55 -15.91 6.17
C ALA A 115 1.48 -14.77 6.63
N ASP A 116 2.62 -14.57 5.97
CA ASP A 116 3.70 -13.70 6.46
C ASP A 116 4.11 -12.54 5.54
N LEU A 117 3.29 -12.19 4.53
CA LEU A 117 3.60 -11.07 3.64
C LEU A 117 3.11 -9.73 4.21
N ILE A 118 4.02 -8.76 4.33
CA ILE A 118 3.68 -7.34 4.51
C ILE A 118 3.21 -6.80 3.16
N THR A 119 1.99 -6.32 3.09
CA THR A 119 1.39 -5.72 1.89
C THR A 119 1.15 -4.24 2.08
N HIS A 120 1.57 -3.42 1.11
CA HIS A 120 1.21 -2.00 1.03
C HIS A 120 0.54 -1.69 -0.31
N PHE A 121 -0.47 -0.80 -0.29
CA PHE A 121 -0.98 -0.17 -1.51
C PHE A 121 -0.20 1.11 -1.79
N GLU A 122 0.50 1.14 -2.91
CA GLU A 122 1.44 2.21 -3.28
C GLU A 122 0.76 3.32 -4.11
N GLY A 123 -0.48 3.09 -4.54
CA GLY A 123 -1.23 4.03 -5.35
C GLY A 123 -2.72 3.68 -5.39
N ILE A 124 -3.47 4.42 -6.20
CA ILE A 124 -4.90 4.17 -6.40
C ILE A 124 -5.34 4.72 -7.75
N TYR A 125 -6.03 3.90 -8.51
CA TYR A 125 -6.79 4.28 -9.68
C TYR A 125 -8.24 3.82 -9.50
N ARG A 126 -9.20 4.56 -10.07
CA ARG A 126 -10.58 4.12 -10.12
C ARG A 126 -11.10 4.21 -11.54
N ASP A 127 -11.65 3.12 -12.03
CA ASP A 127 -12.18 3.03 -13.38
C ASP A 127 -13.62 3.57 -13.50
N ASP A 128 -14.14 3.51 -14.72
CA ASP A 128 -15.51 3.93 -15.05
C ASP A 128 -16.58 2.98 -14.46
N ASP A 129 -16.22 1.70 -14.24
CA ASP A 129 -17.05 0.70 -13.57
C ASP A 129 -17.04 0.85 -12.04
N ARG A 130 -16.31 1.85 -11.53
CA ARG A 130 -16.21 2.28 -10.13
C ARG A 130 -15.39 1.36 -9.24
N ALA A 131 -14.68 0.40 -9.81
CA ALA A 131 -13.71 -0.45 -9.11
C ALA A 131 -12.44 0.36 -8.81
N TYR A 132 -11.85 0.10 -7.66
CA TYR A 132 -10.53 0.63 -7.31
C TYR A 132 -9.47 -0.38 -7.70
N HIS A 133 -8.44 0.08 -8.39
CA HIS A 133 -7.26 -0.70 -8.75
C HIS A 133 -6.07 -0.16 -7.97
N LEU A 134 -5.48 -1.04 -7.15
CA LEU A 134 -4.49 -0.69 -6.15
C LEU A 134 -3.19 -1.43 -6.50
N PRO A 135 -2.16 -0.73 -7.00
CA PRO A 135 -0.86 -1.34 -7.18
C PRO A 135 -0.31 -1.64 -5.78
N ALA A 136 0.14 -2.86 -5.59
CA ALA A 136 0.54 -3.39 -4.30
C ALA A 136 1.94 -3.99 -4.38
N THR A 137 2.71 -3.73 -3.33
CA THR A 137 3.97 -4.42 -3.10
C THR A 137 3.83 -5.26 -1.85
N SER A 138 4.07 -6.56 -1.99
CA SER A 138 4.06 -7.53 -0.90
C SER A 138 5.46 -8.04 -0.65
N VAL A 139 5.91 -8.09 0.60
CA VAL A 139 7.27 -8.56 0.96
C VAL A 139 7.19 -9.73 1.91
N ASP A 140 7.90 -10.80 1.59
CA ASP A 140 8.06 -11.96 2.48
C ASP A 140 9.08 -11.68 3.58
N LEU A 141 8.64 -11.77 4.84
CA LEU A 141 9.48 -11.59 6.01
C LEU A 141 10.26 -12.85 6.41
N ASN A 142 9.84 -14.03 5.94
CA ASN A 142 10.34 -15.33 6.38
C ASN A 142 11.12 -16.09 5.30
N GLY A 143 11.09 -15.64 4.05
CA GLY A 143 11.88 -16.20 2.96
C GLY A 143 13.36 -15.80 3.02
N ASP A 144 14.26 -16.74 2.70
CA ASP A 144 15.73 -16.54 2.71
C ASP A 144 16.22 -15.46 1.71
N GLU A 145 15.36 -14.96 0.81
CA GLU A 145 15.72 -14.01 -0.26
C GLU A 145 14.93 -12.69 -0.28
N GLY A 146 14.04 -12.42 0.69
CA GLY A 146 13.34 -11.11 0.78
C GLY A 146 12.58 -10.73 -0.50
N LEU A 147 11.77 -11.66 -1.01
CA LEU A 147 11.04 -11.50 -2.27
C LEU A 147 10.00 -10.38 -2.13
N ALA A 148 10.16 -9.30 -2.90
CA ALA A 148 9.07 -8.36 -3.12
C ALA A 148 8.29 -8.74 -4.38
N ILE A 149 6.98 -8.80 -4.23
CA ILE A 149 6.03 -9.22 -5.25
C ILE A 149 5.19 -8.00 -5.64
N ALA A 150 5.24 -7.66 -6.93
CA ALA A 150 4.34 -6.70 -7.54
C ALA A 150 2.97 -7.36 -7.82
N SER A 151 1.89 -6.70 -7.42
CA SER A 151 0.52 -7.14 -7.70
C SER A 151 -0.42 -5.96 -7.86
N VAL A 152 -1.62 -6.22 -8.37
CA VAL A 152 -2.75 -5.28 -8.37
C VAL A 152 -3.92 -5.92 -7.63
N ALA A 153 -4.44 -5.21 -6.63
CA ALA A 153 -5.70 -5.55 -6.00
C ALA A 153 -6.84 -4.75 -6.63
N THR A 154 -7.91 -5.44 -7.01
CA THR A 154 -9.16 -4.84 -7.46
C THR A 154 -10.19 -4.93 -6.33
N ILE A 155 -10.68 -3.77 -5.89
CA ILE A 155 -11.62 -3.64 -4.78
C ILE A 155 -12.86 -2.90 -5.25
N GLU A 156 -14.01 -3.52 -5.07
CA GLU A 156 -15.31 -2.89 -5.31
C GLU A 156 -16.00 -2.49 -4.01
N ARG A 157 -17.08 -1.71 -4.13
CA ARG A 157 -17.99 -1.43 -3.02
C ARG A 157 -19.20 -2.36 -3.03
N ASP A 158 -19.72 -2.64 -1.85
CA ASP A 158 -21.01 -3.29 -1.70
C ASP A 158 -22.19 -2.30 -1.89
N ARG A 159 -23.42 -2.79 -1.71
CA ARG A 159 -24.63 -1.95 -1.83
C ARG A 159 -24.78 -0.92 -0.70
N SER A 160 -24.10 -1.12 0.44
CA SER A 160 -24.08 -0.16 1.54
C SER A 160 -23.12 1.00 1.26
N GLY A 161 -22.25 0.86 0.25
CA GLY A 161 -21.19 1.79 -0.08
C GLY A 161 -19.89 1.52 0.69
N SER A 162 -19.82 0.42 1.46
CA SER A 162 -18.59 -0.03 2.12
C SER A 162 -17.70 -0.77 1.12
N PHE A 163 -16.39 -0.83 1.38
CA PHE A 163 -15.52 -1.68 0.57
C PHE A 163 -15.89 -3.16 0.81
N LYS A 164 -15.89 -3.98 -0.25
CA LYS A 164 -16.00 -5.43 -0.09
C LYS A 164 -14.80 -5.93 0.71
N GLU A 165 -15.01 -6.95 1.54
CA GLU A 165 -13.95 -7.50 2.40
C GLU A 165 -12.87 -8.26 1.61
N ALA A 166 -13.28 -9.00 0.57
CA ALA A 166 -12.36 -9.70 -0.32
C ALA A 166 -12.01 -8.81 -1.53
N ALA A 167 -10.73 -8.79 -1.87
CA ALA A 167 -10.21 -8.19 -3.09
C ALA A 167 -9.92 -9.28 -4.13
N GLU A 168 -9.99 -8.91 -5.41
CA GLU A 168 -9.47 -9.74 -6.50
C GLU A 168 -8.00 -9.36 -6.71
N TRP A 169 -7.09 -10.32 -6.58
CA TRP A 169 -5.65 -10.09 -6.69
C TRP A 169 -5.13 -10.60 -8.02
N ASN A 170 -4.29 -9.79 -8.67
CA ASN A 170 -3.51 -10.18 -9.84
C ASN A 170 -2.03 -9.97 -9.56
N THR A 171 -1.28 -11.06 -9.43
CA THR A 171 0.18 -11.00 -9.30
C THR A 171 0.80 -10.78 -10.67
N LEU A 172 1.77 -9.86 -10.76
CA LEU A 172 2.36 -9.46 -12.03
C LEU A 172 3.55 -10.36 -12.38
N ASP A 173 3.48 -10.98 -13.55
CA ASP A 173 4.58 -11.77 -14.11
C ASP A 173 5.57 -10.85 -14.83
N ILE A 174 6.59 -10.38 -14.11
CA ILE A 174 7.51 -9.35 -14.62
C ILE A 174 8.76 -9.97 -15.25
N MET A 175 8.85 -9.86 -16.57
CA MET A 175 9.94 -10.40 -17.38
C MET A 175 10.91 -9.32 -17.85
N LYS A 176 12.20 -9.65 -17.96
CA LYS A 176 13.20 -8.77 -18.58
C LYS A 176 12.91 -8.67 -20.07
N SER A 177 12.74 -7.43 -20.55
CA SER A 177 12.30 -7.15 -21.92
C SER A 177 13.10 -7.92 -22.99
N GLY A 178 12.38 -8.67 -23.83
CA GLY A 178 12.97 -9.46 -24.91
C GLY A 178 13.64 -10.77 -24.48
N THR A 179 13.39 -11.23 -23.25
CA THR A 179 13.95 -12.47 -22.69
C THR A 179 12.90 -13.25 -21.89
N ASP A 180 13.23 -14.50 -21.52
CA ASP A 180 12.44 -15.33 -20.60
C ASP A 180 12.98 -15.27 -19.15
N ILE A 181 13.74 -14.22 -18.81
CA ILE A 181 14.27 -14.04 -17.45
C ILE A 181 13.24 -13.31 -16.60
N GLU A 182 12.76 -13.99 -15.56
CA GLU A 182 11.87 -13.43 -14.55
C GLU A 182 12.62 -12.52 -13.58
N SER A 183 11.91 -11.53 -13.05
CA SER A 183 12.40 -10.67 -11.99
C SER A 183 12.50 -11.42 -10.67
N GLY A 184 13.64 -11.28 -9.97
CA GLY A 184 13.79 -11.81 -8.61
C GLY A 184 13.17 -10.90 -7.54
N PHE A 185 12.99 -9.62 -7.85
CA PHE A 185 12.38 -8.63 -6.95
C PHE A 185 11.62 -7.60 -7.76
N SER A 186 10.36 -7.35 -7.41
CA SER A 186 9.54 -6.37 -8.13
C SER A 186 8.61 -5.57 -7.22
N THR A 187 8.28 -4.35 -7.67
CA THR A 187 7.31 -3.48 -7.00
C THR A 187 6.26 -3.01 -8.00
N ALA A 188 5.04 -2.77 -7.52
CA ALA A 188 4.02 -2.01 -8.24
C ALA A 188 3.82 -0.69 -7.49
N ASN A 189 4.22 0.43 -8.09
CA ASN A 189 4.22 1.73 -7.40
C ASN A 189 3.09 2.65 -7.87
N SER A 190 2.66 2.54 -9.12
CA SER A 190 1.60 3.37 -9.66
C SER A 190 0.80 2.60 -10.71
N ILE A 191 -0.44 3.01 -10.91
CA ILE A 191 -1.32 2.44 -11.91
C ILE A 191 -2.20 3.52 -12.52
N TYR A 192 -2.45 3.42 -13.82
CA TYR A 192 -3.47 4.19 -14.52
C TYR A 192 -4.05 3.36 -15.65
N ALA A 193 -5.37 3.18 -15.67
CA ALA A 193 -6.03 2.25 -16.59
C ALA A 193 -5.42 0.85 -16.47
N ASP A 194 -4.92 0.30 -17.57
CA ASP A 194 -4.30 -1.03 -17.71
C ASP A 194 -2.76 -1.00 -17.54
N GLN A 195 -2.21 0.15 -17.13
CA GLN A 195 -0.77 0.38 -17.06
C GLN A 195 -0.29 0.39 -15.62
N VAL A 196 0.54 -0.59 -15.23
CA VAL A 196 1.24 -0.58 -13.93
C VAL A 196 2.68 -0.15 -14.12
N VAL A 197 3.15 0.78 -13.28
CA VAL A 197 4.55 1.23 -13.26
C VAL A 197 5.19 0.85 -11.95
N GLY A 198 6.39 0.29 -12.04
CA GLY A 198 7.23 0.02 -10.88
C GLY A 198 8.67 -0.33 -11.24
N PHE A 199 9.34 -1.04 -10.34
CA PHE A 199 10.74 -1.42 -10.47
C PHE A 199 10.88 -2.93 -10.48
N ALA A 200 11.86 -3.41 -11.25
CA ALA A 200 12.25 -4.81 -11.28
C ALA A 200 13.77 -4.95 -11.26
N ASN A 201 14.20 -6.03 -10.64
CA ASN A 201 15.58 -6.43 -10.47
C ASN A 201 15.72 -7.86 -10.98
N TYR A 202 16.66 -8.07 -11.90
CA TYR A 202 16.85 -9.35 -12.57
C TYR A 202 18.12 -10.05 -12.08
N PRO A 203 18.10 -11.39 -12.00
CA PRO A 203 19.31 -12.15 -11.72
C PRO A 203 20.32 -11.98 -12.86
N ASP A 204 21.57 -11.72 -12.52
CA ASP A 204 22.65 -11.45 -13.45
C ASP A 204 23.76 -12.48 -13.25
N GLY A 205 23.49 -13.72 -13.69
CA GLY A 205 24.42 -14.84 -13.96
C GLY A 205 25.32 -15.40 -12.85
N ASP A 206 25.66 -14.59 -11.85
CA ASP A 206 26.64 -14.77 -10.76
C ASP A 206 26.02 -14.35 -9.41
N ASP A 207 24.70 -14.52 -9.24
CA ASP A 207 23.91 -14.03 -8.09
C ASP A 207 23.98 -12.50 -7.85
N SER A 208 24.52 -11.76 -8.83
CA SER A 208 24.47 -10.30 -8.85
C SER A 208 23.15 -9.83 -9.45
N VAL A 209 22.69 -8.64 -9.06
CA VAL A 209 21.43 -8.07 -9.56
C VAL A 209 21.75 -6.99 -10.59
N ASP A 210 21.19 -7.13 -11.79
CA ASP A 210 21.30 -6.14 -12.85
C ASP A 210 20.53 -4.89 -12.40
N PRO A 211 21.17 -3.70 -12.27
CA PRO A 211 20.54 -2.58 -11.58
C PRO A 211 19.38 -1.98 -12.38
N LEU A 212 18.19 -2.10 -11.77
CA LEU A 212 17.06 -1.18 -11.85
C LEU A 212 16.48 -0.98 -13.27
N SER A 213 15.48 -1.80 -13.60
CA SER A 213 14.64 -1.58 -14.78
C SER A 213 13.28 -1.00 -14.38
N PHE A 214 12.82 0.00 -15.11
CA PHE A 214 11.43 0.43 -15.07
C PHE A 214 10.60 -0.59 -15.82
N VAL A 215 9.54 -1.07 -15.19
CA VAL A 215 8.59 -1.98 -15.83
C VAL A 215 7.28 -1.27 -16.01
N VAL A 216 6.74 -1.40 -17.23
CA VAL A 216 5.37 -1.09 -17.55
C VAL A 216 4.72 -2.41 -17.92
N ASP A 217 3.77 -2.85 -17.10
CA ASP A 217 2.94 -4.00 -17.45
C ASP A 217 1.65 -3.50 -18.13
N LEU A 218 1.32 -4.11 -19.26
CA LEU A 218 0.13 -3.86 -20.07
C LEU A 218 -0.78 -5.08 -19.85
N SER A 219 -1.74 -4.99 -18.92
CA SER A 219 -2.67 -6.10 -18.64
C SER A 219 -3.50 -6.47 -19.87
#